data_AF-A0A1J5DVQ8-F1
#
_entry.id   AF-A0A1J5DVQ8-F1
#
_cell.length_a   1.000
_cell.length_b   1.000
_cell.length_c   1.000
_cell.angle_alpha   90.00
_cell.angle_beta   90.00
_cell.angle_gamma   90.00
#
_symmetry.space_group_name_H-M   'P 1'
#
loop_
_entity.id
_entity.type
_entity.pdbx_description
1 polymer ?
#
loop_
_entity_poly.entity_id
_entity_poly.type
_entity_poly.pdbx_seq_one_letter_code
_entity_poly.pdbx_strand_id
1 'polypeptide(L)' 'MKEGKSGKNMSGKAMAFRAEEALKKAVAHAIADHKRTGDPIVIWRDGKIVKIPAEQIEVREQAAEYKTREKNDI' A
#
# COMPACT_ATOMS: atom_id res chain seq x y z
N MET A 1 -42.45 9.94 -0.78
CA MET A 1 -41.12 10.51 -0.47
C MET A 1 -40.23 9.37 0.04
N LYS A 2 -39.12 9.04 -0.63
CA LYS A 2 -38.14 8.07 -0.12
C LYS A 2 -36.88 8.82 0.27
N GLU A 3 -36.72 9.08 1.57
CA GLU A 3 -35.55 9.76 2.12
C GLU A 3 -34.29 8.90 2.00
N GLY A 4 -33.20 9.55 1.61
CA GLY A 4 -31.97 8.94 1.17
C GLY A 4 -31.16 8.28 2.28
N LYS A 5 -30.69 7.06 2.01
CA LYS A 5 -29.56 6.43 2.70
C LYS A 5 -28.25 7.12 2.32
N SER A 6 -28.02 8.37 2.75
CA SER A 6 -26.78 9.11 2.42
C SER A 6 -25.78 9.22 3.58
N GLY A 7 -26.19 8.94 4.83
CA GLY A 7 -25.33 9.18 6.01
C GLY A 7 -24.31 8.09 6.35
N LYS A 8 -24.54 6.83 5.97
CA LYS A 8 -23.74 5.68 6.44
C LYS A 8 -22.43 5.44 5.67
N ASN A 9 -22.24 6.12 4.54
CA ASN A 9 -21.24 5.74 3.52
C ASN A 9 -20.01 6.68 3.47
N MET A 10 -20.04 7.80 4.20
CA MET A 10 -18.95 8.79 4.24
C MET A 10 -17.90 8.48 5.32
N SER A 11 -18.34 7.93 6.46
CA SER A 11 -17.47 7.59 7.61
C SER A 11 -16.49 6.45 7.28
N GLY A 12 -16.98 5.38 6.61
CA GLY A 12 -16.14 4.24 6.22
C GLY A 12 -15.04 4.61 5.21
N LYS A 13 -15.36 5.49 4.23
CA LYS A 13 -14.37 5.99 3.26
C LYS A 13 -13.26 6.80 3.94
N ALA A 14 -13.63 7.66 4.88
CA ALA A 14 -12.66 8.45 5.64
C ALA A 14 -11.74 7.57 6.51
N MET A 15 -12.27 6.49 7.10
CA MET A 15 -11.45 5.53 7.86
C MET A 15 -10.52 4.73 6.95
N ALA A 16 -11.02 4.23 5.82
CA ALA A 16 -10.19 3.50 4.84
C ALA A 16 -9.02 4.37 4.35
N PHE A 17 -9.28 5.63 4.02
CA PHE A 17 -8.23 6.57 3.63
C PHE A 17 -7.17 6.75 4.74
N ARG A 18 -7.60 6.97 5.99
CA ARG A 18 -6.66 7.10 7.12
C ARG A 18 -5.85 5.84 7.37
N ALA A 19 -6.46 4.67 7.21
CA ALA A 19 -5.79 3.38 7.37
C ALA A 19 -4.75 3.16 6.27
N GLU A 20 -5.08 3.51 5.01
CA GLU A 20 -4.14 3.46 3.90
C GLU A 20 -2.94 4.39 4.14
N GLU A 21 -3.18 5.62 4.56
CA GLU A 21 -2.12 6.59 4.85
C GLU A 21 -1.22 6.14 6.02
N ALA A 22 -1.80 5.55 7.07
CA ALA A 22 -1.03 4.97 8.17
C ALA A 22 -0.18 3.78 7.69
N LEU A 23 -0.74 2.92 6.83
CA LEU A 23 -0.02 1.79 6.26
C LEU A 23 1.15 2.24 5.39
N LYS A 24 0.96 3.22 4.50
CA LYS A 24 2.03 3.77 3.66
C LYS A 24 3.20 4.29 4.49
N LYS A 25 2.90 5.02 5.57
CA LYS A 25 3.92 5.54 6.51
C LYS A 25 4.68 4.41 7.20
N ALA A 26 3.97 3.39 7.70
CA ALA A 26 4.59 2.24 8.34
C ALA A 26 5.50 1.46 7.38
N VAL A 27 5.06 1.25 6.14
CA VAL A 27 5.86 0.57 5.10
C VAL A 27 7.10 1.39 4.75
N ALA A 28 6.97 2.71 4.59
CA ALA A 28 8.12 3.58 4.32
C ALA A 28 9.17 3.50 5.43
N HIS A 29 8.75 3.50 6.70
CA HIS A 29 9.65 3.33 7.84
C HIS A 29 10.35 1.96 7.81
N ALA A 30 9.60 0.88 7.58
CA ALA A 30 10.18 -0.46 7.52
C ALA A 30 11.22 -0.60 6.38
N ILE A 31 10.94 -0.04 5.20
CA ILE A 31 11.88 -0.03 4.07
C ILE A 31 13.15 0.77 4.42
N ALA A 32 12.99 1.91 5.07
CA ALA A 32 14.13 2.73 5.53
C ALA A 32 14.97 2.00 6.58
N ASP A 33 14.34 1.29 7.52
CA ASP A 33 15.05 0.48 8.51
C ASP A 33 15.83 -0.65 7.87
N HIS A 34 15.23 -1.41 6.95
CA HIS A 34 15.92 -2.48 6.21
C HIS A 34 17.16 -1.95 5.48
N LYS A 35 17.04 -0.80 4.81
CA LYS A 35 18.19 -0.15 4.16
C LYS A 35 19.29 0.21 5.16
N ARG A 36 18.91 0.74 6.32
CA ARG A 36 19.83 1.17 7.39
C ARG A 36 20.55 -0.02 8.05
N THR A 37 19.86 -1.15 8.22
CA THR A 37 20.41 -2.35 8.88
C THR A 37 21.13 -3.30 7.92
N GLY A 38 21.09 -3.05 6.62
CA GLY A 38 21.69 -3.93 5.61
C GLY A 38 20.80 -5.14 5.28
N ASP A 39 19.51 -5.09 5.66
CA ASP A 39 18.58 -6.16 5.42
C ASP A 39 17.94 -6.03 4.02
N PRO A 40 17.94 -7.10 3.20
CA PRO A 40 17.25 -7.09 1.92
C PRO A 40 15.73 -7.06 2.10
N ILE A 41 15.02 -6.62 1.06
CA ILE A 41 13.57 -6.77 0.95
C ILE A 41 13.22 -7.71 -0.21
N VAL A 42 12.06 -8.36 -0.11
CA VAL A 42 11.54 -9.24 -1.17
C VAL A 42 10.22 -8.68 -1.65
N ILE A 43 10.11 -8.44 -2.95
CA ILE A 43 8.91 -7.91 -3.59
C ILE A 43 8.37 -8.90 -4.62
N TRP A 44 7.09 -8.77 -4.91
CA TRP A 44 6.50 -9.36 -6.10
C TRP A 44 6.51 -8.32 -7.23
N ARG A 45 7.13 -8.66 -8.36
CA ARG A 45 7.19 -7.80 -9.56
C ARG A 45 7.01 -8.67 -10.80
N ASP A 46 6.05 -8.31 -11.65
CA ASP A 46 5.78 -8.98 -12.94
C ASP A 46 5.62 -10.50 -12.84
N GLY A 47 4.87 -10.96 -11.83
CA GLY A 47 4.63 -12.38 -11.62
C GLY A 47 5.80 -13.15 -11.00
N LYS A 48 6.85 -12.45 -10.55
CA LYS A 48 8.08 -13.06 -10.02
C LYS A 48 8.42 -12.51 -8.65
N ILE A 49 9.08 -13.36 -7.86
CA ILE A 49 9.70 -12.98 -6.59
C ILE A 49 11.05 -12.32 -6.92
N VAL A 50 11.23 -11.08 -6.50
CA VAL A 50 12.47 -10.31 -6.69
C VAL A 50 13.01 -9.91 -5.34
N LYS A 51 14.25 -10.31 -5.05
CA LYS A 51 14.99 -9.87 -3.86
C LYS A 51 15.79 -8.61 -4.21
N ILE A 52 15.60 -7.56 -3.43
CA ILE A 52 16.33 -6.30 -3.54
C ILE A 52 17.34 -6.23 -2.39
N PRO A 53 18.65 -6.24 -2.67
CA PRO A 53 19.69 -5.99 -1.66
C PRO A 53 19.53 -4.61 -1.01
N ALA A 54 19.94 -4.46 0.25
CA ALA A 54 19.77 -3.23 1.01
C ALA A 54 20.40 -2.00 0.31
N GLU A 55 21.53 -2.19 -0.36
CA GLU A 55 22.28 -1.16 -1.08
C GLU A 55 21.52 -0.63 -2.30
N GLN A 56 20.58 -1.43 -2.83
CA GLN A 56 19.76 -1.10 -4.00
C GLN A 56 18.36 -0.63 -3.61
N ILE A 57 18.05 -0.52 -2.31
CA ILE A 57 16.77 0.02 -1.86
C ILE A 57 16.74 1.53 -2.17
N GLU A 58 15.96 1.88 -3.18
CA GLU A 58 15.59 3.26 -3.49
C GLU A 58 14.31 3.63 -2.73
N VAL A 59 14.42 4.56 -1.77
CA VAL A 59 13.25 5.11 -1.09
C VAL A 59 12.66 6.18 -2.01
N ARG A 60 11.61 5.84 -2.77
CA ARG A 60 10.85 6.81 -3.58
C ARG A 60 9.45 7.01 -2.98
N GLU A 61 9.04 8.27 -2.81
CA GLU A 61 7.74 8.66 -2.25
C GLU A 61 6.54 8.53 -3.20
N GLN A 62 6.65 7.84 -4.34
CA GLN A 62 5.51 7.74 -5.25
C GLN A 62 4.76 6.44 -5.01
N ALA A 63 3.63 6.59 -4.31
CA ALA A 63 2.62 5.56 -4.11
C ALA A 63 2.31 4.88 -5.46
N ALA A 64 2.77 3.64 -5.63
CA ALA A 64 2.28 2.82 -6.71
C ALA A 64 0.77 2.62 -6.50
N GLU A 65 -0.04 2.96 -7.51
CA GLU A 65 -1.45 2.60 -7.50
C GLU A 65 -1.58 1.08 -7.42
N TYR A 66 -2.04 0.58 -6.28
CA TYR A 66 -2.40 -0.81 -6.13
C TYR A 66 -3.77 -1.02 -6.77
N LYS A 67 -3.81 -1.53 -8.01
CA LYS A 67 -5.06 -2.04 -8.57
C LYS A 67 -5.40 -3.34 -7.84
N THR A 68 -6.35 -3.27 -6.91
CA THR A 68 -7.00 -4.48 -6.40
C THR A 68 -7.66 -5.16 -7.60
N ARG A 69 -7.40 -6.45 -7.84
CA ARG A 69 -8.09 -7.19 -8.92
C ARG A 69 -9.60 -6.99 -8.78
N GLU A 70 -10.24 -6.46 -9.81
CA GLU A 70 -11.70 -6.40 -9.85
C GLU A 70 -12.25 -7.84 -9.89
N LYS A 71 -13.36 -8.08 -9.18
CA LYS A 71 -13.93 -9.42 -8.95
C LYS A 71 -14.54 -10.08 -10.20
N ASN A 72 -14.27 -9.60 -11.42
CA ASN A 72 -14.99 -10.00 -12.64
C ASN A 72 -14.21 -10.86 -13.64
N ASP A 73 -13.00 -11.35 -13.32
CA ASP A 73 -12.20 -12.18 -14.24
C ASP A 73 -12.23 -13.68 -13.91
N ILE A 74 -13.43 -14.28 -13.76
CA ILE A 74 -13.64 -15.76 -13.72
C ILE A 74 -14.88 -16.12 -14.53
#